data_AF-D7VN51-F1
#
_entry.id   AF-D7VN51-F1
#
_cell.length_a   1.000
_cell.length_b   1.000
_cell.length_c   1.000
_cell.angle_alpha   90.00
_cell.angle_beta   90.00
_cell.angle_gamma   90.00
#
_symmetry.space_group_name_H-M   'P 1'
#
loop_
_entity.id
_entity.type
_entity.pdbx_description
1 polymer ?
#
loop_
_entity_poly.entity_id
_entity_poly.type
_entity_poly.pdbx_seq_one_letter_code
_entity_poly.pdbx_strand_id
1 'polypeptide(L)'
;MKKPIIIPVTLSNGENVKIPLLYTITNDDNNPNIRFIDCQVDLPDEEIPEWLSPTTFTIRQVCLPGEAGGLGVTNTEVSHIRCKNTDTAKFIGNTFLGIKGIEGLV
;
A
#
# COMPACT_ATOMS: atom_id res chain seq x y z
N MET A 1 -0.22 6.86 -18.84
CA MET A 1 0.23 5.98 -17.74
C MET A 1 0.51 6.86 -16.52
N LYS A 2 0.00 6.49 -15.34
CA LYS A 2 0.37 7.18 -14.09
C LYS A 2 1.84 6.87 -13.78
N LYS A 3 2.59 7.83 -13.26
CA LYS A 3 3.98 7.62 -12.85
C LYS A 3 4.02 6.73 -11.61
N PRO A 4 4.96 5.78 -11.50
CA PRO A 4 5.12 4.99 -10.29
C PRO A 4 5.50 5.89 -9.11
N ILE A 5 5.05 5.50 -7.92
CA ILE A 5 5.52 6.08 -6.66
C ILE A 5 6.69 5.27 -6.14
N ILE A 6 7.59 5.91 -5.41
CA ILE A 6 8.76 5.24 -4.84
C ILE A 6 8.49 4.98 -3.36
N ILE A 7 8.47 3.71 -2.97
CA ILE A 7 8.29 3.30 -1.58
C ILE A 7 9.67 3.00 -0.98
N PRO A 8 10.14 3.81 -0.02
CA PRO A 8 11.35 3.50 0.73
C PRO A 8 11.06 2.41 1.76
N VAL A 9 11.96 1.45 1.91
CA VAL A 9 11.90 0.44 2.99
C VAL A 9 13.30 0.16 3.53
N THR A 10 13.41 0.12 4.85
CA THR A 10 14.61 -0.32 5.57
C THR A 10 14.46 -1.80 5.90
N LEU A 11 15.25 -2.62 5.22
CA LEU A 11 15.28 -4.06 5.37
C LEU A 11 15.82 -4.45 6.76
N SER A 12 15.60 -5.70 7.16
CA SER A 12 16.01 -6.20 8.49
C SER A 12 17.53 -6.28 8.65
N ASN A 13 18.29 -6.33 7.54
CA ASN A 13 19.75 -6.22 7.52
C ASN A 13 20.26 -4.76 7.63
N GLY A 14 19.38 -3.77 7.72
CA GLY A 14 19.71 -2.34 7.80
C GLY A 14 19.88 -1.66 6.44
N GLU A 15 19.76 -2.39 5.33
CA GLU A 15 19.82 -1.85 3.98
C GLU A 15 18.58 -1.02 3.65
N ASN A 16 18.76 0.10 2.96
CA ASN A 16 17.66 0.94 2.50
C ASN A 16 17.44 0.73 1.02
N VAL A 17 16.26 0.26 0.65
CA VAL A 17 15.87 0.04 -0.74
C VAL A 17 14.66 0.90 -1.11
N LYS A 18 14.50 1.14 -2.41
CA LYS A 18 13.44 1.97 -2.99
C LYS A 18 12.74 1.15 -4.06
N ILE A 19 11.48 0.83 -3.82
CA ILE A 19 10.69 -0.02 -4.74
C ILE A 19 9.68 0.87 -5.47
N PRO A 20 9.70 0.91 -6.81
CA PRO A 20 8.69 1.59 -7.58
C PRO A 20 7.38 0.78 -7.56
N LEU A 21 6.26 1.49 -7.45
CA LEU A 21 4.93 0.90 -7.33
C LEU A 21 3.91 1.71 -8.13
N LEU A 22 3.08 1.01 -8.89
CA LEU A 22 1.86 1.55 -9.49
C LEU A 22 0.68 1.22 -8.58
N TYR A 23 -0.30 2.13 -8.52
CA TYR A 23 -1.53 1.89 -7.80
C TYR A 23 -2.75 2.52 -8.47
N THR A 24 -3.90 1.93 -8.19
CA THR A 24 -5.22 2.46 -8.54
C THR A 24 -6.11 2.44 -7.32
N ILE A 25 -6.90 3.51 -7.13
CA ILE A 25 -7.88 3.60 -6.05
C ILE A 25 -9.26 3.45 -6.68
N THR A 26 -10.04 2.51 -6.16
CA THR A 26 -11.44 2.30 -6.49
C THR A 26 -12.28 2.40 -5.21
N ASN A 27 -13.49 2.93 -5.32
CA ASN A 27 -14.44 2.92 -4.20
C ASN A 27 -15.26 1.63 -4.29
N ASP A 28 -15.67 1.09 -3.15
CA ASP A 28 -16.67 0.03 -3.12
C ASP A 28 -18.04 0.61 -3.49
N ASP A 29 -18.64 0.10 -4.57
CA ASP A 29 -19.96 0.54 -5.05
C ASP A 29 -21.06 0.39 -3.99
N ASN A 30 -20.91 -0.57 -3.07
CA ASN A 30 -21.88 -0.84 -2.01
C ASN A 30 -21.60 -0.06 -0.73
N ASN A 31 -20.42 0.54 -0.59
CA ASN A 31 -20.04 1.29 0.60
C ASN A 31 -19.04 2.42 0.27
N PRO A 32 -19.50 3.69 0.20
CA PRO A 32 -18.63 4.82 -0.15
C PRO A 32 -17.54 5.11 0.90
N ASN A 33 -17.63 4.47 2.06
CA ASN A 33 -16.63 4.54 3.12
C ASN A 33 -15.51 3.51 2.94
N ILE A 34 -15.58 2.64 1.93
CA ILE A 34 -14.55 1.66 1.63
C ILE A 34 -13.86 2.04 0.33
N ARG A 35 -12.53 2.05 0.37
CA ARG A 35 -11.67 2.18 -0.81
C ARG A 35 -10.78 0.96 -0.94
N PHE A 36 -10.63 0.47 -2.15
CA PHE A 36 -9.63 -0.52 -2.50
C PHE A 36 -8.49 0.17 -3.24
N ILE A 37 -7.28 -0.10 -2.78
CA ILE A 37 -6.05 0.42 -3.36
C ILE A 37 -5.31 -0.78 -3.93
N ASP A 38 -5.46 -1.01 -5.23
CA ASP A 38 -4.77 -2.08 -5.93
C ASP A 38 -3.36 -1.63 -6.26
N CYS A 39 -2.38 -2.38 -5.79
CA CYS A 39 -0.97 -2.07 -5.84
C CYS A 39 -0.22 -3.12 -6.67
N GLN A 40 0.70 -2.67 -7.51
CA GLN A 40 1.58 -3.52 -8.30
C GLN A 40 3.00 -2.94 -8.29
N VAL A 41 3.97 -3.79 -7.97
CA VAL A 41 5.40 -3.44 -8.10
C VAL A 41 5.72 -3.17 -9.57
N ASP A 42 6.37 -2.03 -9.84
CA ASP A 42 6.75 -1.58 -11.19
C ASP A 42 8.21 -1.92 -11.48
N LEU A 43 8.55 -3.20 -11.37
CA LEU A 43 9.86 -3.76 -11.70
C LEU A 43 9.66 -4.93 -12.68
N PRO A 44 10.59 -5.15 -13.62
CA PRO A 44 10.63 -6.37 -14.40
C PRO A 44 10.93 -7.57 -13.49
N ASP A 45 10.42 -8.76 -13.85
CA ASP A 45 10.53 -9.97 -13.02
C ASP A 45 11.98 -10.31 -12.61
N GLU A 46 12.96 -10.02 -13.48
CA GLU A 46 14.39 -10.24 -13.25
C GLU A 46 14.99 -9.32 -12.17
N GLU A 47 14.35 -8.18 -11.90
CA GLU A 47 14.78 -7.18 -10.90
C GLU A 47 13.99 -7.27 -9.59
N ILE A 48 12.95 -8.11 -9.53
CA ILE A 48 12.15 -8.28 -8.31
C ILE A 48 13.00 -8.98 -7.24
N PRO A 49 13.22 -8.35 -6.07
CA PRO A 49 13.99 -8.98 -5.01
C PRO A 49 13.32 -10.26 -4.51
N GLU A 50 14.08 -11.32 -4.27
CA GLU A 50 13.53 -12.60 -3.80
C GLU A 50 12.77 -12.51 -2.47
N TRP A 51 13.10 -11.50 -1.65
CA TRP A 51 12.43 -11.25 -0.38
C TRP A 51 11.04 -10.65 -0.58
N LEU A 52 10.74 -10.02 -1.73
CA LEU A 52 9.53 -9.26 -1.97
C LEU A 52 8.43 -10.15 -2.57
N SER A 53 7.52 -10.64 -1.72
CA SER A 53 6.36 -11.43 -2.18
C SER A 53 5.20 -11.32 -1.20
N PRO A 54 4.01 -10.88 -1.64
CA PRO A 54 3.60 -10.73 -3.06
C PRO A 54 4.03 -9.41 -3.71
N THR A 55 4.03 -9.39 -5.05
CA THR A 55 4.33 -8.21 -5.90
C THR A 55 3.07 -7.46 -6.36
N THR A 56 1.91 -8.10 -6.22
CA THR A 56 0.58 -7.51 -6.44
C THR A 56 -0.26 -7.72 -5.19
N PHE A 57 -0.91 -6.66 -4.71
CA PHE A 57 -1.75 -6.74 -3.52
C PHE A 57 -2.76 -5.59 -3.47
N THR A 58 -3.85 -5.79 -2.72
CA THR A 58 -4.87 -4.77 -2.52
C THR A 58 -4.88 -4.34 -1.05
N ILE A 59 -4.83 -3.04 -0.81
CA ILE A 59 -5.05 -2.46 0.52
C ILE A 59 -6.51 -2.03 0.60
N ARG A 60 -7.22 -2.55 1.60
CA ARG A 60 -8.58 -2.09 1.92
C ARG A 60 -8.49 -0.97 2.95
N GLN A 61 -8.93 0.22 2.57
CA GLN A 61 -9.06 1.37 3.45
C GLN A 61 -10.52 1.54 3.85
N VAL A 62 -10.78 1.62 5.16
CA VAL A 62 -12.09 1.99 5.70
C VAL A 62 -12.02 3.40 6.25
N CYS A 63 -12.78 4.32 5.65
CA CYS A 63 -12.94 5.70 6.08
C CYS A 63 -14.15 5.77 7.01
N LEU A 64 -13.97 5.92 8.33
CA LEU A 64 -15.13 6.13 9.19
C LEU A 64 -15.66 7.56 9.02
N PRO A 65 -16.99 7.75 8.90
CA PRO A 65 -17.57 9.08 9.01
C PRO A 65 -17.37 9.59 10.44
N GLY A 66 -16.54 10.62 10.63
CA GLY A 66 -16.44 11.33 11.89
C GLY A 66 -17.66 12.25 12.09
N GLU A 67 -18.24 12.27 13.29
CA GLU A 67 -19.03 13.41 13.74
C GLU A 67 -18.16 14.67 13.58
N ALA A 68 -18.61 15.59 12.72
CA ALA A 68 -17.91 16.82 12.35
C ALA A 68 -16.55 16.65 11.63
N GLY A 69 -16.58 16.27 10.35
CA GLY A 69 -15.64 16.82 9.36
C GLY A 69 -14.25 16.18 9.23
N GLY A 70 -13.99 15.06 9.90
CA GLY A 70 -12.75 14.29 9.72
C GLY A 70 -13.04 12.85 9.28
N LEU A 71 -12.59 12.47 8.08
CA LEU A 71 -12.52 11.07 7.69
C LEU A 71 -11.36 10.45 8.47
N GLY A 72 -11.65 9.72 9.55
CA GLY A 72 -10.64 9.00 10.32
C GLY A 72 -10.45 7.59 9.77
N VAL A 73 -9.24 7.22 9.33
CA VAL A 73 -8.87 5.81 9.14
C VAL A 73 -8.69 5.18 10.52
N THR A 74 -9.57 4.28 10.93
CA THR A 74 -9.41 3.57 12.22
C THR A 74 -8.91 2.14 12.06
N ASN A 75 -8.96 1.54 10.87
CA ASN A 75 -8.30 0.26 10.59
C ASN A 75 -7.97 0.15 9.10
N THR A 76 -6.69 0.19 8.76
CA THR A 76 -6.21 -0.40 7.50
C THR A 76 -6.19 -1.91 7.73
N GLU A 77 -7.29 -2.59 7.40
CA GLU A 77 -7.24 -4.04 7.26
C GLU A 77 -6.43 -4.32 6.00
N VAL A 78 -5.12 -4.47 6.17
CA VAL A 78 -4.28 -5.13 5.18
C VAL A 78 -4.80 -6.57 5.11
N SER A 79 -5.75 -6.82 4.21
CA SER A 79 -6.51 -8.06 4.11
C SER A 79 -5.56 -9.24 4.07
N HIS A 80 -5.40 -10.00 5.18
CA HIS A 80 -4.53 -11.18 5.34
C HIS A 80 -3.47 -11.39 4.23
N ILE A 81 -2.61 -10.38 3.98
CA ILE A 81 -1.62 -10.52 2.92
C ILE A 81 -0.56 -11.46 3.46
N ARG A 82 -0.51 -12.69 2.93
CA ARG A 82 0.53 -13.64 3.28
C ARG A 82 1.85 -13.13 2.73
N CYS A 83 2.57 -12.44 3.61
CA CYS A 83 3.91 -11.96 3.34
C CYS A 83 4.90 -13.13 3.47
N LYS A 84 5.87 -13.20 2.55
CA LYS A 84 6.95 -14.21 2.63
C LYS A 84 7.85 -13.99 3.85
N ASN A 85 8.04 -12.75 4.26
CA ASN A 85 8.88 -12.35 5.40
C ASN A 85 8.47 -10.98 5.97
N THR A 86 9.15 -10.57 7.04
CA THR A 86 8.97 -9.28 7.71
C THR A 86 9.27 -8.07 6.83
N ASP A 87 10.21 -8.17 5.89
CA ASP A 87 10.60 -7.06 5.03
C ASP A 87 9.55 -6.78 3.95
N THR A 88 8.89 -7.82 3.42
CA THR A 88 7.67 -7.65 2.61
C THR A 88 6.60 -6.93 3.42
N ALA A 89 6.35 -7.36 4.66
CA ALA A 89 5.32 -6.74 5.50
C ALA A 89 5.60 -5.24 5.75
N LYS A 90 6.87 -4.88 5.98
CA LYS A 90 7.31 -3.47 6.08
C LYS A 90 7.06 -2.70 4.78
N PHE A 91 7.43 -3.28 3.63
CA PHE A 91 7.20 -2.63 2.34
C PHE A 91 5.71 -2.36 2.08
N ILE A 92 4.84 -3.33 2.36
CA ILE A 92 3.38 -3.17 2.23
C ILE A 92 2.85 -2.10 3.19
N GLY A 93 3.33 -2.11 4.45
CA GLY A 93 2.98 -1.06 5.42
C GLY A 93 3.40 0.34 4.96
N ASN A 94 4.62 0.48 4.46
CA ASN A 94 5.14 1.74 3.92
C ASN A 94 4.42 2.18 2.66
N THR A 95 3.92 1.24 1.85
CA THR A 95 3.13 1.52 0.64
C THR A 95 1.88 2.33 0.99
N PHE A 96 1.13 1.90 2.01
CA PHE A 96 -0.05 2.64 2.45
C PHE A 96 0.29 4.07 2.87
N LEU A 97 1.37 4.24 3.65
CA LEU A 97 1.81 5.56 4.10
C LEU A 97 2.26 6.45 2.94
N GLY A 98 2.96 5.89 1.95
CA GLY A 98 3.37 6.60 0.75
C GLY A 98 2.18 7.09 -0.07
N ILE A 99 1.18 6.22 -0.29
CA ILE A 99 -0.04 6.58 -1.01
C ILE A 99 -0.85 7.61 -0.22
N LYS A 100 -0.96 7.44 1.10
CA LYS A 100 -1.64 8.39 2.00
C LYS A 100 -1.08 9.81 1.85
N GLY A 101 0.24 9.95 1.84
CA GLY A 101 0.91 11.25 1.69
C GLY A 101 0.70 11.91 0.32
N ILE A 102 0.55 11.13 -0.75
CA ILE A 102 0.38 11.64 -2.12
C ILE A 102 -1.06 12.03 -2.39
N GLU A 103 -2.00 11.18 -2.01
CA GLU A 103 -3.43 11.36 -2.29
C GLU A 103 -4.14 12.23 -1.23
N GLY A 104 -3.40 12.69 -0.21
CA GLY A 104 -3.97 13.49 0.88
C GLY A 104 -5.03 12.73 1.68
N LEU A 105 -4.89 11.40 1.78
CA LEU A 105 -5.84 10.57 2.52
C LEU A 105 -5.68 10.91 4.01
N VAL A 106 -6.80 11.21 4.69
CA VAL A 106 -6.85 11.53 6.13
C VAL A 106 -6.99 10.26 6.93
#